data_AF-A0A6A2ZE12-F1
#
_entry.id   AF-A0A6A2ZE12-F1
#
_cell.length_a   1.000
_cell.length_b   1.000
_cell.length_c   1.000
_cell.angle_alpha   90.00
_cell.angle_beta   90.00
_cell.angle_gamma   90.00
#
_symmetry.space_group_name_H-M   'P 1'
#
loop_
_entity.id
_entity.type
_entity.pdbx_description
1 polymer ?
#
loop_
_entity_poly.entity_id
_entity_poly.type
_entity_poly.pdbx_seq_one_letter_code
_entity_poly.pdbx_strand_id
1 'polypeptide(L)'
;MDVGGILGNRDSKQGKSNIPRRRKWVKRRETWLVILGVILHAVYMLSIFDIYFKTPIVHGMDLVSPRFSAPAKRLVLLVADGLRADKFFERDSDGNFRAPFLRSVIKNQGRWGVSHARPPTESRPGHVAIIAGFYEDPSAVTKGWKANPVEFDSVFNRSRHTISYGSPDIVPIFCGALSHSTWATYPHEFEDFATVNSVGNLPLGYVHMKKEEEVEAVLANAKQILNQFLRKSQIKRSHSLYFTPFKPLAHYSSMLNQIEDLLNARDYKAAMQLSENLRSLALQGLHYFQTYDLLMLMTVITLGYIGWMVFLVLHVLQAYTSFSRDIFMEEAVHQKFNTGKAQLCGCLFMAVVSLLLFLERSPPLYHAYFAMTVFIWTQILNEYKFIKALWRHLSGKKLDFVIKLLATGVVSLIILELLVHSFTERNLYTWCFLVVGLIACLYLYKLIPWRSRIPVFICLACWFLSLFTLMPAEIPDNNKLVIASGVMIVIIGLTAKWFDVHAAGNKCWYGICNHEKRQPRFPMLVQLQALLVGLSLTQFYILGFAPPFLLLSIGYEAVFYGALSLVLIAWVLFENSLLYLSKVKKSSTSGKNLEESV
;
A
#
# COMPACT_ATOMS: atom_id res chain seq x y z
N MET A 1 66.70 -5.10 -49.15
CA MET A 1 65.88 -5.67 -50.22
C MET A 1 64.85 -6.59 -49.60
N ASP A 2 63.81 -6.93 -50.36
CA ASP A 2 62.79 -7.95 -50.10
C ASP A 2 61.80 -7.76 -48.92
N VAL A 3 60.57 -8.31 -48.96
CA VAL A 3 59.52 -8.23 -50.04
C VAL A 3 58.17 -8.71 -49.48
N GLY A 4 57.06 -8.08 -49.88
CA GLY A 4 55.69 -8.65 -49.81
C GLY A 4 55.04 -8.78 -48.41
N GLY A 5 53.78 -9.27 -48.36
CA GLY A 5 53.13 -9.67 -47.09
C GLY A 5 51.67 -9.23 -46.83
N ILE A 6 50.82 -9.20 -47.85
CA ILE A 6 49.37 -8.89 -47.81
C ILE A 6 48.63 -9.41 -46.55
N LEU A 7 47.92 -8.53 -45.84
CA LEU A 7 46.68 -8.86 -45.12
C LEU A 7 45.80 -7.61 -44.89
N GLY A 8 44.53 -7.68 -45.29
CA GLY A 8 43.70 -6.48 -45.54
C GLY A 8 42.95 -5.94 -44.32
N ASN A 9 43.36 -4.77 -43.81
CA ASN A 9 42.59 -4.02 -42.80
C ASN A 9 41.42 -3.24 -43.45
N ARG A 10 40.36 -3.96 -43.84
CA ARG A 10 39.14 -3.42 -44.46
C ARG A 10 37.90 -3.52 -43.58
N ASP A 11 38.03 -3.47 -42.25
CA ASP A 11 36.87 -3.38 -41.35
C ASP A 11 37.13 -2.54 -40.09
N SER A 12 36.65 -1.28 -40.08
CA SER A 12 36.59 -0.44 -38.86
C SER A 12 35.91 0.93 -38.99
N LYS A 13 35.74 1.49 -40.20
CA LYS A 13 35.35 2.92 -40.37
C LYS A 13 33.85 3.24 -40.23
N GLN A 14 32.92 2.30 -40.46
CA GLN A 14 31.48 2.59 -40.36
C GLN A 14 30.89 2.53 -38.94
N GLY A 15 31.51 1.82 -37.99
CA GLY A 15 30.93 1.60 -36.66
C GLY A 15 30.85 2.82 -35.72
N LYS A 16 31.56 3.91 -36.01
CA LYS A 16 31.73 5.04 -35.07
C LYS A 16 30.64 6.13 -35.17
N SER A 17 29.97 6.29 -36.31
CA SER A 17 29.06 7.43 -36.58
C SER A 17 27.71 7.36 -35.84
N ASN A 18 27.17 6.15 -35.61
CA ASN A 18 25.83 5.98 -35.02
C ASN A 18 25.81 5.95 -33.48
N ILE A 19 26.97 5.83 -32.81
CA ILE A 19 27.06 5.77 -31.35
C ILE A 19 26.49 7.03 -30.67
N PRO A 20 26.82 8.28 -31.12
CA PRO A 20 26.23 9.49 -30.54
C PRO A 20 24.71 9.58 -30.76
N ARG A 21 24.21 9.11 -31.92
CA ARG A 21 22.76 9.08 -32.23
C ARG A 21 22.03 8.10 -31.30
N ARG A 22 22.48 6.83 -31.17
CA ARG A 22 21.86 5.88 -30.22
C ARG A 22 21.95 6.39 -28.78
N ARG A 23 23.07 6.96 -28.34
CA ARG A 23 23.21 7.47 -26.96
C ARG A 23 22.31 8.68 -26.66
N LYS A 24 22.07 9.56 -27.65
CA LYS A 24 21.08 10.66 -27.54
C LYS A 24 19.64 10.15 -27.62
N TRP A 25 19.33 9.13 -28.43
CA TRP A 25 18.00 8.52 -28.50
C TRP A 25 17.65 7.75 -27.22
N VAL A 26 18.58 6.94 -26.70
CA VAL A 26 18.45 6.24 -25.40
C VAL A 26 18.24 7.28 -24.30
N LYS A 27 19.11 8.29 -24.14
CA LYS A 27 18.88 9.35 -23.15
C LYS A 27 17.53 10.06 -23.29
N ARG A 28 17.06 10.33 -24.51
CA ARG A 28 15.72 10.89 -24.71
C ARG A 28 14.62 9.92 -24.28
N ARG A 29 14.69 8.63 -24.63
CA ARG A 29 13.68 7.62 -24.24
C ARG A 29 13.72 7.33 -22.74
N GLU A 30 14.91 7.29 -22.12
CA GLU A 30 15.11 7.24 -20.67
C GLU A 30 14.47 8.45 -19.98
N THR A 31 14.80 9.68 -20.39
CA THR A 31 14.20 10.90 -19.83
C THR A 31 12.68 10.93 -20.03
N TRP A 32 12.17 10.55 -21.20
CA TRP A 32 10.73 10.43 -21.45
C TRP A 32 10.07 9.35 -20.60
N LEU A 33 10.74 8.24 -20.26
CA LEU A 33 10.20 7.18 -19.41
C LEU A 33 10.30 7.47 -17.92
N VAL A 34 11.32 8.21 -17.48
CA VAL A 34 11.39 8.75 -16.12
C VAL A 34 10.33 9.84 -15.95
N ILE A 35 10.17 10.75 -16.92
CA ILE A 35 9.10 11.76 -16.90
C ILE A 35 7.73 11.08 -16.97
N LEU A 36 7.49 10.13 -17.88
CA LEU A 36 6.21 9.41 -17.97
C LEU A 36 5.96 8.56 -16.72
N GLY A 37 6.98 7.93 -16.15
CA GLY A 37 6.89 7.14 -14.93
C GLY A 37 6.59 8.01 -13.70
N VAL A 38 7.28 9.14 -13.53
CA VAL A 38 7.01 10.12 -12.48
C VAL A 38 5.64 10.75 -12.67
N ILE A 39 5.27 11.16 -13.88
CA ILE A 39 3.91 11.66 -14.18
C ILE A 39 2.87 10.58 -13.88
N LEU A 40 3.09 9.31 -14.25
CA LEU A 40 2.14 8.24 -13.97
C LEU A 40 1.97 7.98 -12.48
N HIS A 41 3.06 7.87 -11.71
CA HIS A 41 2.98 7.63 -10.27
C HIS A 41 2.50 8.89 -9.51
N ALA A 42 2.87 10.09 -9.96
CA ALA A 42 2.37 11.34 -9.39
C ALA A 42 0.90 11.59 -9.74
N VAL A 43 0.44 11.29 -10.97
CA VAL A 43 -0.98 11.36 -11.34
C VAL A 43 -1.78 10.31 -10.58
N TYR A 44 -1.26 9.08 -10.38
CA TYR A 44 -1.98 8.11 -9.55
C TYR A 44 -1.96 8.48 -8.05
N MET A 45 -0.86 9.00 -7.50
CA MET A 45 -0.81 9.52 -6.12
C MET A 45 -1.73 10.73 -5.93
N LEU A 46 -1.66 11.72 -6.82
CA LEU A 46 -2.55 12.88 -6.80
C LEU A 46 -4.00 12.49 -7.07
N SER A 47 -4.26 11.45 -7.88
CA SER A 47 -5.62 10.94 -8.05
C SER A 47 -6.20 10.46 -6.74
N ILE A 48 -5.43 9.84 -5.84
CA ILE A 48 -5.95 9.46 -4.50
C ILE A 48 -6.51 10.70 -3.78
N PHE A 49 -5.81 11.84 -3.85
CA PHE A 49 -6.32 13.10 -3.27
C PHE A 49 -7.47 13.73 -4.07
N ASP A 50 -7.41 13.70 -5.40
CA ASP A 50 -8.44 14.26 -6.28
C ASP A 50 -9.75 13.45 -6.32
N ILE A 51 -9.68 12.15 -6.01
CA ILE A 51 -10.80 11.20 -5.90
C ILE A 51 -11.42 11.26 -4.51
N TYR A 52 -10.60 11.10 -3.48
CA TYR A 52 -11.06 10.79 -2.13
C TYR A 52 -10.97 12.00 -1.17
N PHE A 53 -10.21 13.06 -1.53
CA PHE A 53 -9.87 14.16 -0.61
C PHE A 53 -10.21 15.59 -1.06
N LYS A 54 -11.10 15.77 -2.06
CA LYS A 54 -11.64 17.11 -2.42
C LYS A 54 -12.79 17.56 -1.52
N THR A 55 -12.87 18.86 -1.28
CA THR A 55 -13.97 19.45 -0.51
C THR A 55 -15.32 19.29 -1.21
N PRO A 56 -16.38 18.87 -0.50
CA PRO A 56 -17.75 18.85 -1.00
C PRO A 56 -18.52 20.15 -0.68
N ILE A 57 -17.92 21.08 0.07
CA ILE A 57 -18.60 22.29 0.57
C ILE A 57 -18.56 23.36 -0.52
N VAL A 58 -19.71 23.97 -0.80
CA VAL A 58 -19.88 25.01 -1.84
C VAL A 58 -20.43 26.29 -1.23
N HIS A 59 -19.77 27.42 -1.52
CA HIS A 59 -20.16 28.74 -1.02
C HIS A 59 -21.22 29.42 -1.87
N GLY A 60 -21.90 30.42 -1.30
CA GLY A 60 -22.80 31.31 -2.03
C GLY A 60 -24.17 30.71 -2.37
N MET A 61 -24.61 29.65 -1.70
CA MET A 61 -25.96 29.11 -1.86
C MET A 61 -27.00 29.98 -1.14
N ASP A 62 -28.15 30.21 -1.78
CA ASP A 62 -29.29 30.89 -1.18
C ASP A 62 -29.91 30.08 -0.03
N LEU A 63 -30.35 30.78 1.03
CA LEU A 63 -30.92 30.15 2.22
C LEU A 63 -32.32 29.58 1.97
N VAL A 64 -32.40 28.30 1.63
CA VAL A 64 -33.67 27.56 1.49
C VAL A 64 -34.28 27.29 2.87
N SER A 65 -35.13 28.21 3.34
CA SER A 65 -35.88 28.02 4.58
C SER A 65 -36.98 26.94 4.43
N PRO A 66 -37.15 26.03 5.41
CA PRO A 66 -38.17 24.98 5.34
C PRO A 66 -39.59 25.59 5.37
N ARG A 67 -40.49 25.06 4.52
CA ARG A 67 -41.89 25.52 4.43
C ARG A 67 -42.80 24.94 5.54
N PHE A 68 -42.22 24.63 6.69
CA PHE A 68 -42.91 24.10 7.87
C PHE A 68 -42.23 24.62 9.14
N SER A 69 -42.98 24.77 10.22
CA SER A 69 -42.45 25.18 11.52
C SER A 69 -41.55 24.10 12.13
N ALA A 70 -40.52 24.52 12.87
CA ALA A 70 -39.59 23.58 13.52
C ALA A 70 -40.35 22.59 14.43
N PRO A 71 -40.13 21.27 14.29
CA PRO A 71 -40.96 20.25 14.94
C PRO A 71 -40.78 20.16 16.46
N ALA A 72 -39.75 20.81 17.01
CA ALA A 72 -39.51 20.91 18.45
C ALA A 72 -38.97 22.29 18.83
N LYS A 73 -39.30 22.76 20.04
CA LYS A 73 -38.80 24.05 20.59
C LYS A 73 -37.40 23.96 21.20
N ARG A 74 -36.89 22.75 21.43
CA ARG A 74 -35.57 22.42 21.98
C ARG A 74 -35.12 21.09 21.37
N LEU A 75 -33.81 20.94 21.20
CA LEU A 75 -33.16 19.69 20.81
C LEU A 75 -32.10 19.37 21.88
N VAL A 76 -31.96 18.10 22.24
CA VAL A 76 -30.84 17.60 23.04
C VAL A 76 -30.10 16.61 22.16
N LEU A 77 -28.81 16.85 21.94
CA LEU A 77 -27.94 15.96 21.19
C LEU A 77 -26.98 15.28 22.18
N LEU A 78 -26.96 13.95 22.16
CA LEU A 78 -26.00 13.13 22.88
C LEU A 78 -25.20 12.34 21.85
N VAL A 79 -23.88 12.51 21.86
CA VAL A 79 -22.94 11.72 21.06
C VAL A 79 -22.06 10.95 22.02
N ALA A 80 -22.01 9.64 21.87
CA ALA A 80 -21.08 8.78 22.58
C ALA A 80 -20.01 8.34 21.59
N ASP A 81 -18.77 8.78 21.81
CA ASP A 81 -17.68 8.53 20.88
C ASP A 81 -17.17 7.08 20.99
N GLY A 82 -16.57 6.59 19.91
CA GLY A 82 -16.20 5.17 19.76
C GLY A 82 -17.36 4.18 19.85
N LEU A 83 -18.61 4.63 20.10
CA LEU A 83 -19.77 3.78 20.35
C LEU A 83 -20.36 3.23 19.05
N ARG A 84 -19.55 2.38 18.43
CA ARG A 84 -19.89 1.31 17.51
C ARG A 84 -21.34 0.88 17.70
N ALA A 85 -22.14 0.94 16.62
CA ALA A 85 -23.50 0.44 16.66
C ALA A 85 -23.51 -1.00 17.20
N ASP A 86 -22.60 -1.88 16.75
CA ASP A 86 -22.49 -3.26 17.25
C ASP A 86 -22.33 -3.44 18.77
N LYS A 87 -22.01 -2.43 19.58
CA LYS A 87 -22.08 -2.57 21.05
C LYS A 87 -23.48 -2.39 21.64
N PHE A 88 -24.38 -1.65 20.97
CA PHE A 88 -25.83 -1.81 21.21
C PHE A 88 -26.41 -3.06 20.49
N PHE A 89 -25.57 -3.87 19.84
CA PHE A 89 -25.91 -4.84 18.80
C PHE A 89 -25.02 -6.17 18.92
N GLU A 90 -24.49 -6.52 20.12
CA GLU A 90 -23.67 -7.73 20.45
C GLU A 90 -24.04 -8.42 21.79
N ARG A 91 -23.93 -9.77 21.92
CA ARG A 91 -24.19 -10.57 23.15
C ARG A 91 -22.95 -10.76 24.06
N ASP A 92 -23.17 -11.19 25.31
CA ASP A 92 -22.22 -11.67 26.30
C ASP A 92 -22.24 -13.21 26.48
N SER A 93 -21.43 -13.69 27.42
CA SER A 93 -21.24 -15.12 27.75
C SER A 93 -22.49 -15.79 28.30
N ASP A 94 -23.35 -15.03 28.96
CA ASP A 94 -24.53 -15.50 29.68
C ASP A 94 -25.81 -15.29 28.83
N GLY A 95 -25.63 -14.81 27.60
CA GLY A 95 -26.64 -14.69 26.55
C GLY A 95 -27.24 -13.29 26.38
N ASN A 96 -26.88 -12.35 27.24
CA ASN A 96 -27.41 -10.99 27.26
C ASN A 96 -26.63 -10.07 26.28
N PHE A 97 -27.20 -9.12 25.50
CA PHE A 97 -26.39 -7.92 25.13
C PHE A 97 -25.90 -7.18 26.38
N ARG A 98 -24.95 -6.26 26.19
CA ARG A 98 -24.04 -5.60 27.22
C ARG A 98 -24.69 -3.23 28.96
N ALA A 99 -25.39 -2.08 28.68
CA ALA A 99 -26.57 -1.66 29.45
C ALA A 99 -27.70 -1.74 28.44
N PRO A 100 -28.65 -2.69 28.52
CA PRO A 100 -29.77 -2.92 27.01
C PRO A 100 -30.52 -1.64 26.59
N PHE A 101 -30.45 -0.60 27.42
CA PHE A 101 -31.46 0.43 27.70
C PHE A 101 -31.89 1.16 26.42
N LEU A 102 -30.88 1.43 25.62
CA LEU A 102 -30.97 2.22 24.42
C LEU A 102 -31.69 1.43 23.30
N ARG A 103 -31.80 0.08 23.37
CA ARG A 103 -32.54 -0.75 22.39
C ARG A 103 -34.06 -0.64 22.49
N SER A 104 -34.69 -0.40 23.66
CA SER A 104 -36.15 -0.14 23.69
C SER A 104 -36.44 1.28 23.24
N VAL A 105 -35.61 2.25 23.65
CA VAL A 105 -35.69 3.63 23.17
C VAL A 105 -35.59 3.66 21.64
N ILE A 106 -34.64 2.93 21.06
CA ILE A 106 -34.48 2.73 19.60
C ILE A 106 -35.74 2.17 18.91
N LYS A 107 -36.67 1.49 19.59
CA LYS A 107 -37.76 0.73 18.93
C LYS A 107 -39.17 1.17 19.28
N ASN A 108 -39.39 1.48 20.55
CA ASN A 108 -40.72 1.66 21.11
C ASN A 108 -41.05 3.16 21.30
N GLN A 109 -40.06 4.05 21.22
CA GLN A 109 -40.19 5.47 21.60
C GLN A 109 -39.46 6.46 20.67
N GLY A 110 -38.30 6.08 20.13
CA GLY A 110 -37.44 6.95 19.31
C GLY A 110 -37.39 6.57 17.83
N ARG A 111 -36.69 7.39 17.05
CA ARG A 111 -36.27 7.07 15.67
C ARG A 111 -34.74 7.00 15.62
N TRP A 112 -34.22 6.10 14.80
CA TRP A 112 -32.81 5.75 14.75
C TRP A 112 -32.39 5.30 13.35
N GLY A 113 -31.08 5.20 13.14
CA GLY A 113 -30.48 4.50 12.00
C GLY A 113 -29.00 4.25 12.26
N VAL A 114 -28.43 3.22 11.64
CA VAL A 114 -26.98 3.00 11.68
C VAL A 114 -26.31 3.97 10.72
N SER A 115 -25.82 5.09 11.25
CA SER A 115 -24.95 5.98 10.46
C SER A 115 -23.69 5.23 10.06
N HIS A 116 -23.42 5.17 8.76
CA HIS A 116 -22.19 4.58 8.24
C HIS A 116 -21.16 5.70 8.12
N ALA A 117 -20.30 5.83 9.13
CA ALA A 117 -19.18 6.75 9.09
C ALA A 117 -18.31 6.46 7.85
N ARG A 118 -18.01 7.51 7.08
CA ARG A 118 -17.03 7.41 5.99
C ARG A 118 -15.62 7.54 6.58
N PRO A 119 -14.62 6.79 6.07
CA PRO A 119 -13.23 7.05 6.41
C PRO A 119 -12.83 8.50 6.06
N PRO A 120 -12.02 9.18 6.90
CA PRO A 120 -11.48 8.69 8.17
C PRO A 120 -12.55 8.69 9.28
N THR A 121 -12.64 7.58 10.02
CA THR A 121 -13.68 7.37 11.04
C THR A 121 -13.27 7.93 12.40
N GLU A 122 -12.80 9.17 12.40
CA GLU A 122 -12.42 9.93 13.61
C GLU A 122 -13.64 10.62 14.23
N SER A 123 -13.51 11.06 15.48
CA SER A 123 -14.52 11.79 16.24
C SER A 123 -15.14 12.96 15.47
N ARG A 124 -14.29 13.84 14.91
CA ARG A 124 -14.70 15.09 14.25
C ARG A 124 -15.56 14.87 12.99
N PRO A 125 -15.16 14.04 12.00
CA PRO A 125 -16.00 13.67 10.87
C PRO A 125 -17.42 13.21 11.22
N GLY A 126 -17.58 12.47 12.33
CA GLY A 126 -18.90 12.09 12.85
C GLY A 126 -19.72 13.30 13.33
N HIS A 127 -19.10 14.19 14.11
CA HIS A 127 -19.77 15.37 14.65
C HIS A 127 -20.22 16.36 13.55
N VAL A 128 -19.41 16.61 12.51
CA VAL A 128 -19.80 17.49 11.38
C VAL A 128 -21.05 16.94 10.68
N ALA A 129 -21.07 15.64 10.38
CA ALA A 129 -22.20 14.98 9.73
C ALA A 129 -23.50 15.03 10.55
N ILE A 130 -23.40 15.03 11.89
CA ILE A 130 -24.56 15.10 12.80
C ILE A 130 -25.05 16.54 12.98
N ILE A 131 -24.14 17.51 13.14
CA ILE A 131 -24.47 18.90 13.54
C ILE A 131 -24.80 19.79 12.32
N ALA A 132 -24.15 19.54 11.18
CA ALA A 132 -24.36 20.30 9.94
C ALA A 132 -25.00 19.49 8.79
N GLY A 133 -25.17 18.18 8.95
CA GLY A 133 -25.96 17.35 8.04
C GLY A 133 -25.27 16.94 6.72
N PHE A 134 -23.97 17.19 6.58
CA PHE A 134 -23.17 16.82 5.41
C PHE A 134 -21.84 16.16 5.84
N TYR A 135 -21.25 15.32 4.98
CA TYR A 135 -19.98 14.65 5.30
C TYR A 135 -18.83 15.66 5.40
N GLU A 136 -18.04 15.57 6.48
CA GLU A 136 -16.84 16.39 6.70
C GLU A 136 -15.96 16.55 5.45
N ASP A 137 -15.42 17.76 5.30
CA ASP A 137 -14.48 18.13 4.26
C ASP A 137 -13.20 17.28 4.36
N PRO A 138 -12.95 16.36 3.40
CA PRO A 138 -11.76 15.55 3.42
C PRO A 138 -10.46 16.35 3.35
N SER A 139 -10.50 17.59 2.82
CA SER A 139 -9.34 18.49 2.78
C SER A 139 -8.94 19.01 4.17
N ALA A 140 -9.76 18.82 5.21
CA ALA A 140 -9.38 19.09 6.60
C ALA A 140 -8.21 18.21 7.09
N VAL A 141 -7.87 17.13 6.39
CA VAL A 141 -6.59 16.42 6.55
C VAL A 141 -5.38 17.35 6.39
N THR A 142 -5.46 18.36 5.53
CA THR A 142 -4.38 19.36 5.31
C THR A 142 -4.24 20.36 6.46
N LYS A 143 -5.21 20.39 7.38
CA LYS A 143 -5.19 21.15 8.64
C LYS A 143 -5.02 20.25 9.87
N GLY A 144 -4.73 18.97 9.67
CA GLY A 144 -4.59 17.99 10.77
C GLY A 144 -5.85 17.88 11.63
N TRP A 145 -7.04 18.08 11.06
CA TRP A 145 -8.35 18.00 11.72
C TRP A 145 -8.63 19.02 12.85
N LYS A 146 -7.65 19.79 13.33
CA LYS A 146 -7.81 20.71 14.48
C LYS A 146 -8.52 22.04 14.18
N ALA A 147 -8.82 22.36 12.93
CA ALA A 147 -9.54 23.58 12.55
C ALA A 147 -10.39 23.36 11.29
N ASN A 148 -11.50 24.11 11.15
CA ASN A 148 -12.31 24.11 9.94
C ASN A 148 -11.53 24.80 8.80
N PRO A 149 -11.26 24.14 7.65
CA PRO A 149 -10.62 24.80 6.51
C PRO A 149 -11.56 25.77 5.80
N VAL A 150 -12.86 25.50 5.93
CA VAL A 150 -14.00 26.16 5.29
C VAL A 150 -15.09 26.25 6.35
N GLU A 151 -15.68 27.44 6.55
CA GLU A 151 -16.83 27.60 7.45
C GLU A 151 -18.15 27.20 6.77
N PHE A 152 -19.08 26.69 7.57
CA PHE A 152 -20.36 26.15 7.11
C PHE A 152 -21.49 26.44 8.10
N ASP A 153 -22.72 26.52 7.60
CA ASP A 153 -23.93 26.66 8.43
C ASP A 153 -24.28 25.33 9.12
N SER A 154 -24.90 25.40 10.29
CA SER A 154 -25.22 24.21 11.10
C SER A 154 -26.44 24.43 12.01
N VAL A 155 -26.96 23.35 12.61
CA VAL A 155 -28.08 23.44 13.56
C VAL A 155 -27.74 24.35 14.75
N PHE A 156 -26.47 24.46 15.15
CA PHE A 156 -26.04 25.35 16.24
C PHE A 156 -26.02 26.83 15.80
N ASN A 157 -25.57 27.11 14.59
CA ASN A 157 -25.61 28.45 13.98
C ASN A 157 -27.06 28.95 13.83
N ARG A 158 -27.99 28.05 13.47
CA ARG A 158 -29.42 28.33 13.28
C ARG A 158 -30.28 28.22 14.55
N SER A 159 -29.72 27.78 15.68
CA SER A 159 -30.40 27.73 16.97
C SER A 159 -30.41 29.08 17.67
N ARG A 160 -31.42 29.37 18.50
CA ARG A 160 -31.50 30.66 19.24
C ARG A 160 -30.45 30.78 20.35
N HIS A 161 -30.08 29.66 20.96
CA HIS A 161 -28.98 29.54 21.92
C HIS A 161 -28.51 28.09 21.91
N THR A 162 -27.20 27.86 21.98
CA THR A 162 -26.61 26.51 21.98
C THR A 162 -25.87 26.26 23.29
N ILE A 163 -26.15 25.14 23.98
CA ILE A 163 -25.41 24.70 25.17
C ILE A 163 -24.68 23.41 24.83
N SER A 164 -23.38 23.33 25.13
CA SER A 164 -22.54 22.17 24.75
C SER A 164 -21.54 21.80 25.85
N TYR A 165 -21.30 20.50 26.03
CA TYR A 165 -20.30 19.96 26.95
C TYR A 165 -19.75 18.64 26.38
N GLY A 166 -18.43 18.43 26.47
CA GLY A 166 -17.76 17.27 25.89
C GLY A 166 -16.26 17.48 25.66
N SER A 167 -15.73 16.81 24.63
CA SER A 167 -14.30 16.80 24.29
C SER A 167 -13.72 18.21 24.03
N PRO A 168 -12.54 18.54 24.59
CA PRO A 168 -11.82 19.78 24.30
C PRO A 168 -11.33 19.87 22.84
N ASP A 169 -11.12 18.76 22.13
CA ASP A 169 -10.75 18.77 20.71
C ASP A 169 -11.98 18.91 19.76
N ILE A 170 -13.22 18.81 20.28
CA ILE A 170 -14.46 18.89 19.48
C ILE A 170 -15.31 20.13 19.78
N VAL A 171 -15.62 20.40 21.05
CA VAL A 171 -16.60 21.44 21.42
C VAL A 171 -16.21 22.86 20.97
N PRO A 172 -14.94 23.30 21.09
CA PRO A 172 -14.52 24.63 20.63
C PRO A 172 -14.69 24.84 19.13
N ILE A 173 -14.57 23.78 18.31
CA ILE A 173 -14.67 23.85 16.84
C ILE A 173 -16.06 24.29 16.38
N PHE A 174 -17.11 23.88 17.10
CA PHE A 174 -18.50 24.19 16.76
C PHE A 174 -19.09 25.37 17.55
N CYS A 175 -18.59 25.64 18.77
CA CYS A 175 -19.17 26.64 19.67
C CYS A 175 -18.27 27.88 19.88
N GLY A 176 -16.95 27.78 19.69
CA GLY A 176 -16.00 28.86 20.01
C GLY A 176 -16.22 30.17 19.24
N ALA A 177 -16.77 30.09 18.02
CA ALA A 177 -17.10 31.25 17.19
C ALA A 177 -18.55 31.75 17.33
N LEU A 178 -19.41 31.05 18.09
CA LEU A 178 -20.84 31.38 18.21
C LEU A 178 -21.12 32.24 19.44
N SER A 179 -21.44 33.51 19.23
CA SER A 179 -21.78 34.49 20.29
C SER A 179 -23.05 34.14 21.08
N HIS A 180 -23.96 33.36 20.50
CA HIS A 180 -25.16 32.80 21.15
C HIS A 180 -24.95 31.35 21.63
N SER A 181 -23.77 31.05 22.19
CA SER A 181 -23.47 29.75 22.78
C SER A 181 -22.98 29.85 24.23
N THR A 182 -23.08 28.74 24.96
CA THR A 182 -22.51 28.58 26.29
C THR A 182 -21.95 27.17 26.39
N TRP A 183 -20.64 27.04 26.54
CA TRP A 183 -19.98 25.74 26.48
C TRP A 183 -18.85 25.61 27.49
N ALA A 184 -18.55 24.37 27.84
CA ALA A 184 -17.42 23.96 28.66
C ALA A 184 -16.92 22.60 28.18
N THR A 185 -15.73 22.19 28.64
CA THR A 185 -15.10 20.92 28.24
C THR A 185 -14.61 20.18 29.47
N TYR A 186 -14.44 18.86 29.37
CA TYR A 186 -13.63 18.13 30.35
C TYR A 186 -12.13 18.34 30.07
N PRO A 187 -11.22 18.10 31.04
CA PRO A 187 -9.77 18.14 30.82
C PRO A 187 -9.30 17.05 29.83
N HIS A 188 -8.25 17.32 29.05
CA HIS A 188 -7.71 16.38 28.04
C HIS A 188 -7.27 15.00 28.57
N GLU A 189 -7.14 14.83 29.90
CA GLU A 189 -6.68 13.58 30.54
C GLU A 189 -7.73 12.44 30.57
N PHE A 190 -8.90 12.62 29.94
CA PHE A 190 -10.04 11.69 30.00
C PHE A 190 -10.45 11.05 28.64
N GLU A 191 -9.59 11.06 27.62
CA GLU A 191 -9.89 10.50 26.28
C GLU A 191 -9.19 9.13 26.04
N ASP A 192 -9.91 8.14 25.50
CA ASP A 192 -9.44 6.77 25.18
C ASP A 192 -10.16 6.23 23.92
N PHE A 193 -9.45 5.47 23.07
CA PHE A 193 -9.78 5.24 21.65
C PHE A 193 -9.66 3.79 21.12
N ALA A 194 -9.43 2.78 21.98
CA ALA A 194 -8.70 1.56 21.58
C ALA A 194 -9.42 0.32 20.97
N THR A 195 -10.69 0.33 20.48
CA THR A 195 -11.35 -0.93 19.98
C THR A 195 -12.25 -0.83 18.70
N VAL A 196 -12.22 -1.86 17.83
CA VAL A 196 -12.47 -1.68 16.36
C VAL A 196 -13.67 -2.43 15.74
N ASN A 197 -14.39 -1.76 14.81
CA ASN A 197 -15.38 -2.21 13.79
C ASN A 197 -16.81 -2.63 14.19
N SER A 198 -17.83 -1.97 13.61
CA SER A 198 -19.27 -2.17 13.90
C SER A 198 -20.12 -2.73 12.75
N VAL A 199 -20.82 -3.85 12.96
CA VAL A 199 -21.67 -4.52 11.93
C VAL A 199 -23.21 -4.44 12.08
N GLY A 200 -23.76 -3.95 13.21
CA GLY A 200 -25.23 -3.72 13.34
C GLY A 200 -26.14 -4.97 13.46
N ASN A 201 -25.62 -6.08 14.00
CA ASN A 201 -26.27 -7.38 14.34
C ASN A 201 -27.12 -7.35 15.67
N LEU A 202 -27.89 -8.36 16.13
CA LEU A 202 -28.84 -8.15 17.28
C LEU A 202 -29.06 -9.33 18.29
N PRO A 203 -29.18 -9.09 19.65
CA PRO A 203 -28.36 -9.88 20.57
C PRO A 203 -28.84 -10.28 22.02
N LEU A 204 -30.10 -10.18 22.46
CA LEU A 204 -30.60 -10.97 23.61
C LEU A 204 -30.48 -10.57 25.13
N GLY A 205 -30.30 -9.30 25.55
CA GLY A 205 -29.92 -8.81 26.91
C GLY A 205 -30.16 -7.31 27.21
N TYR A 206 -29.09 -6.41 27.34
CA TYR A 206 -28.82 -4.90 27.85
C TYR A 206 -30.85 -2.98 29.03
N VAL A 207 -32.22 -3.12 28.97
CA VAL A 207 -33.52 -2.63 29.38
C VAL A 207 -34.04 -3.97 29.89
N HIS A 208 -34.78 -4.02 30.98
CA HIS A 208 -35.52 -5.24 31.26
C HIS A 208 -36.68 -5.39 30.24
N MET A 209 -36.48 -6.14 29.14
CA MET A 209 -37.44 -6.30 28.03
C MET A 209 -38.35 -7.52 28.20
N LYS A 210 -39.55 -7.48 27.60
CA LYS A 210 -40.36 -8.69 27.37
C LYS A 210 -39.88 -9.44 26.13
N LYS A 211 -40.05 -10.76 26.10
CA LYS A 211 -39.62 -11.61 24.97
C LYS A 211 -40.29 -11.26 23.63
N GLU A 212 -41.52 -10.76 23.65
CA GLU A 212 -42.23 -10.25 22.47
C GLU A 212 -41.55 -9.00 21.89
N GLU A 213 -41.30 -7.99 22.75
CA GLU A 213 -40.49 -6.77 22.50
C GLU A 213 -39.01 -7.08 22.15
N GLU A 214 -38.61 -8.35 22.26
CA GLU A 214 -37.28 -8.82 21.95
C GLU A 214 -37.21 -9.47 20.56
N VAL A 215 -38.19 -10.28 20.18
CA VAL A 215 -38.32 -10.96 18.86
C VAL A 215 -38.70 -9.99 17.76
N GLU A 216 -39.82 -9.27 17.90
CA GLU A 216 -40.29 -8.27 16.93
C GLU A 216 -39.16 -7.28 16.61
N ALA A 217 -38.43 -6.94 17.66
CA ALA A 217 -37.27 -6.10 17.64
C ALA A 217 -36.05 -6.71 16.92
N VAL A 218 -35.86 -8.03 16.89
CA VAL A 218 -34.88 -8.70 15.99
C VAL A 218 -35.37 -8.71 14.55
N LEU A 219 -36.65 -9.04 14.34
CA LEU A 219 -37.27 -9.02 13.02
C LEU A 219 -37.19 -7.64 12.36
N ALA A 220 -37.34 -6.55 13.12
CA ALA A 220 -37.19 -5.18 12.61
C ALA A 220 -35.77 -4.92 12.03
N ASN A 221 -34.73 -5.39 12.72
CA ASN A 221 -33.34 -5.29 12.23
C ASN A 221 -33.08 -6.22 11.03
N ALA A 222 -33.63 -7.44 11.04
CA ALA A 222 -33.57 -8.35 9.91
C ALA A 222 -34.25 -7.76 8.66
N LYS A 223 -35.46 -7.21 8.79
CA LYS A 223 -36.21 -6.50 7.74
C LYS A 223 -35.45 -5.27 7.22
N GLN A 224 -34.81 -4.48 8.09
CA GLN A 224 -33.96 -3.36 7.66
C GLN A 224 -32.75 -3.82 6.81
N ILE A 225 -32.02 -4.85 7.25
CA ILE A 225 -30.85 -5.37 6.54
C ILE A 225 -31.27 -6.01 5.20
N LEU A 226 -32.40 -6.73 5.19
CA LEU A 226 -33.02 -7.25 3.97
C LEU A 226 -33.41 -6.14 2.99
N ASN A 227 -33.96 -5.01 3.46
CA ASN A 227 -34.29 -3.87 2.62
C ASN A 227 -33.04 -3.22 2.00
N GLN A 228 -31.91 -3.17 2.72
CA GLN A 228 -30.62 -2.74 2.14
C GLN A 228 -30.18 -3.69 1.02
N PHE A 229 -30.26 -5.01 1.25
CA PHE A 229 -29.97 -6.03 0.23
C PHE A 229 -30.84 -5.85 -1.02
N LEU A 230 -32.16 -5.76 -0.85
CA LEU A 230 -33.12 -5.59 -1.95
C LEU A 230 -32.87 -4.29 -2.73
N ARG A 231 -32.61 -3.17 -2.04
CA ARG A 231 -32.30 -1.90 -2.70
C ARG A 231 -30.99 -1.95 -3.48
N LYS A 232 -29.97 -2.61 -2.94
CA LYS A 232 -28.67 -2.78 -3.61
C LYS A 232 -28.78 -3.68 -4.85
N SER A 233 -29.57 -4.75 -4.75
CA SER A 233 -29.94 -5.63 -5.87
C SER A 233 -30.65 -4.86 -6.99
N GLN A 234 -31.63 -4.00 -6.66
CA GLN A 234 -32.31 -3.13 -7.63
C GLN A 234 -31.34 -2.19 -8.35
N ILE A 235 -30.47 -1.49 -7.61
CA ILE A 235 -29.50 -0.55 -8.18
C ILE A 235 -28.56 -1.28 -9.14
N LYS A 236 -27.97 -2.41 -8.73
CA LYS A 236 -27.07 -3.18 -9.58
C LYS A 236 -27.79 -3.74 -10.82
N ARG A 237 -29.03 -4.21 -10.69
CA ARG A 237 -29.87 -4.63 -11.83
C ARG A 237 -30.20 -3.49 -12.80
N SER A 238 -30.34 -2.26 -12.32
CA SER A 238 -30.66 -1.10 -13.17
C SER A 238 -29.46 -0.54 -13.96
N HIS A 239 -28.23 -0.89 -13.56
CA HIS A 239 -26.99 -0.36 -14.15
C HIS A 239 -26.14 -1.43 -14.87
N SER A 240 -26.26 -2.73 -14.54
CA SER A 240 -25.42 -3.78 -15.16
C SER A 240 -26.06 -4.34 -16.43
N LEU A 241 -25.28 -4.50 -17.51
CA LEU A 241 -25.77 -5.15 -18.74
C LEU A 241 -26.06 -6.65 -18.53
N TYR A 242 -25.32 -7.30 -17.61
CA TYR A 242 -25.55 -8.69 -17.20
C TYR A 242 -25.73 -8.79 -15.67
N PHE A 243 -26.97 -8.98 -15.23
CA PHE A 243 -27.32 -9.04 -13.81
C PHE A 243 -27.58 -10.47 -13.33
N THR A 244 -26.91 -10.87 -12.26
CA THR A 244 -27.10 -12.17 -11.58
C THR A 244 -27.69 -11.97 -10.18
N PRO A 245 -28.86 -12.57 -9.85
CA PRO A 245 -29.47 -12.44 -8.54
C PRO A 245 -28.86 -13.39 -7.51
N PHE A 246 -28.78 -12.94 -6.26
CA PHE A 246 -28.38 -13.77 -5.11
C PHE A 246 -29.48 -14.78 -4.75
N LYS A 247 -29.32 -16.02 -5.24
CA LYS A 247 -30.33 -17.09 -5.19
C LYS A 247 -30.93 -17.40 -3.80
N PRO A 248 -30.17 -17.43 -2.68
CA PRO A 248 -30.72 -17.80 -1.36
C PRO A 248 -31.86 -16.91 -0.86
N LEU A 249 -31.99 -15.68 -1.37
CA LEU A 249 -33.07 -14.76 -1.04
C LEU A 249 -34.09 -14.58 -2.17
N ALA A 250 -34.19 -15.51 -3.12
CA ALA A 250 -35.20 -15.47 -4.18
C ALA A 250 -36.65 -15.54 -3.63
N HIS A 251 -36.87 -16.28 -2.54
CA HIS A 251 -38.18 -16.50 -1.93
C HIS A 251 -38.31 -15.83 -0.54
N TYR A 252 -37.66 -14.68 -0.34
CA TYR A 252 -37.64 -13.96 0.94
C TYR A 252 -39.04 -13.64 1.50
N SER A 253 -40.03 -13.43 0.64
CA SER A 253 -41.43 -13.19 1.04
C SER A 253 -42.05 -14.38 1.76
N SER A 254 -41.76 -15.61 1.34
CA SER A 254 -42.24 -16.82 2.03
C SER A 254 -41.65 -16.93 3.44
N MET A 255 -40.36 -16.62 3.59
CA MET A 255 -39.73 -16.52 4.92
C MET A 255 -40.35 -15.45 5.81
N LEU A 256 -40.69 -14.27 5.26
CA LEU A 256 -41.32 -13.20 6.02
C LEU A 256 -42.72 -13.60 6.52
N ASN A 257 -43.55 -14.16 5.65
CA ASN A 257 -44.88 -14.65 6.02
C ASN A 257 -44.78 -15.69 7.15
N GLN A 258 -43.89 -16.67 7.04
CA GLN A 258 -43.67 -17.69 8.07
C GLN A 258 -43.27 -17.10 9.43
N ILE A 259 -42.47 -16.02 9.47
CA ILE A 259 -42.13 -15.35 10.74
C ILE A 259 -43.36 -14.64 11.33
N GLU A 260 -44.20 -14.03 10.48
CA GLU A 260 -45.41 -13.33 10.92
C GLU A 260 -46.49 -14.31 11.42
N ASP A 261 -46.64 -15.47 10.77
CA ASP A 261 -47.47 -16.58 11.25
C ASP A 261 -47.00 -17.11 12.63
N LEU A 262 -45.69 -17.29 12.82
CA LEU A 262 -45.12 -17.73 14.10
C LEU A 262 -45.27 -16.69 15.22
N LEU A 263 -45.22 -15.39 14.90
CA LEU A 263 -45.52 -14.31 15.85
C LEU A 263 -47.00 -14.30 16.25
N ASN A 264 -47.92 -14.46 15.29
CA ASN A 264 -49.36 -14.60 15.57
C ASN A 264 -49.65 -15.82 16.45
N ALA A 265 -48.94 -16.93 16.24
CA ALA A 265 -49.00 -18.14 17.08
C ALA A 265 -48.26 -18.01 18.44
N ARG A 266 -47.57 -16.90 18.70
CA ARG A 266 -46.72 -16.65 19.88
C ARG A 266 -45.55 -17.62 20.08
N ASP A 267 -45.10 -18.32 19.03
CA ASP A 267 -43.82 -19.03 19.07
C ASP A 267 -42.66 -18.04 18.83
N TYR A 268 -42.40 -17.27 19.89
CA TYR A 268 -41.28 -16.36 20.00
C TYR A 268 -39.92 -17.04 19.78
N LYS A 269 -39.77 -18.35 20.00
CA LYS A 269 -38.49 -19.05 19.85
C LYS A 269 -38.22 -19.37 18.38
N ALA A 270 -39.19 -19.94 17.67
CA ALA A 270 -39.07 -20.20 16.23
C ALA A 270 -38.99 -18.90 15.42
N ALA A 271 -39.82 -17.90 15.75
CA ALA A 271 -39.80 -16.59 15.12
C ALA A 271 -38.43 -15.88 15.29
N MET A 272 -37.78 -16.01 16.46
CA MET A 272 -36.43 -15.49 16.68
C MET A 272 -35.42 -16.16 15.75
N GLN A 273 -35.37 -17.50 15.75
CA GLN A 273 -34.38 -18.28 14.99
C GLN A 273 -34.51 -18.04 13.47
N LEU A 274 -35.73 -17.97 12.96
CA LEU A 274 -35.99 -17.69 11.55
C LEU A 274 -35.65 -16.22 11.18
N SER A 275 -35.85 -15.27 12.10
CA SER A 275 -35.41 -13.87 11.93
C SER A 275 -33.88 -13.72 11.92
N GLU A 276 -33.17 -14.42 12.81
CA GLU A 276 -31.69 -14.39 12.84
C GLU A 276 -31.07 -15.09 11.60
N ASN A 277 -31.73 -16.13 11.06
CA ASN A 277 -31.35 -16.76 9.79
C ASN A 277 -31.55 -15.80 8.60
N LEU A 278 -32.72 -15.16 8.50
CA LEU A 278 -33.01 -14.16 7.46
C LEU A 278 -32.02 -12.99 7.49
N ARG A 279 -31.64 -12.53 8.69
CA ARG A 279 -30.57 -11.53 8.90
C ARG A 279 -29.22 -12.03 8.35
N SER A 280 -28.82 -13.27 8.65
CA SER A 280 -27.56 -13.87 8.17
C SER A 280 -27.52 -13.92 6.64
N LEU A 281 -28.57 -14.43 6.00
CA LEU A 281 -28.69 -14.48 4.54
C LEU A 281 -28.66 -13.08 3.90
N ALA A 282 -29.27 -12.07 4.54
CA ALA A 282 -29.26 -10.69 4.05
C ALA A 282 -27.87 -10.03 4.16
N LEU A 283 -27.11 -10.30 5.23
CA LEU A 283 -25.71 -9.86 5.36
C LEU A 283 -24.81 -10.51 4.30
N GLN A 284 -24.96 -11.82 4.07
CA GLN A 284 -24.25 -12.53 3.00
C GLN A 284 -24.59 -11.96 1.61
N GLY A 285 -25.87 -11.69 1.34
CA GLY A 285 -26.31 -11.05 0.10
C GLY A 285 -25.81 -9.61 -0.08
N LEU A 286 -25.68 -8.84 1.02
CA LEU A 286 -25.06 -7.51 0.98
C LEU A 286 -23.58 -7.57 0.61
N HIS A 287 -22.86 -8.55 1.16
CA HIS A 287 -21.45 -8.81 0.87
C HIS A 287 -21.23 -9.30 -0.57
N TYR A 288 -22.07 -10.20 -1.07
CA TYR A 288 -22.10 -10.60 -2.49
C TYR A 288 -22.19 -9.37 -3.43
N PHE A 289 -23.04 -8.40 -3.10
CA PHE A 289 -23.11 -7.14 -3.85
C PHE A 289 -22.04 -6.10 -3.47
N GLN A 290 -21.16 -6.33 -2.47
CA GLN A 290 -19.93 -5.56 -2.28
C GLN A 290 -18.82 -6.09 -3.21
N THR A 291 -18.72 -7.41 -3.36
CA THR A 291 -17.65 -8.07 -4.12
C THR A 291 -17.99 -8.36 -5.59
N TYR A 292 -19.21 -8.03 -6.05
CA TYR A 292 -19.72 -8.34 -7.40
C TYR A 292 -18.78 -7.92 -8.54
N ASP A 293 -18.20 -6.72 -8.47
CA ASP A 293 -17.30 -6.19 -9.52
C ASP A 293 -15.81 -6.50 -9.25
N LEU A 294 -15.50 -7.14 -8.11
CA LEU A 294 -14.12 -7.33 -7.63
C LEU A 294 -13.28 -8.17 -8.59
N LEU A 295 -13.84 -9.26 -9.13
CA LEU A 295 -13.12 -10.15 -10.05
C LEU A 295 -12.73 -9.43 -11.36
N MET A 296 -13.63 -8.61 -11.91
CA MET A 296 -13.36 -7.79 -13.09
C MET A 296 -12.25 -6.78 -12.80
N LEU A 297 -12.41 -6.00 -11.73
CA LEU A 297 -11.49 -4.92 -11.38
C LEU A 297 -10.08 -5.46 -11.04
N MET A 298 -10.01 -6.55 -10.28
CA MET A 298 -8.77 -7.26 -9.96
C MET A 298 -8.08 -7.76 -11.24
N THR A 299 -8.82 -8.39 -12.17
CA THR A 299 -8.27 -8.86 -13.44
C THR A 299 -7.68 -7.72 -14.27
N VAL A 300 -8.38 -6.59 -14.39
CA VAL A 300 -7.92 -5.42 -15.15
C VAL A 300 -6.68 -4.79 -14.52
N ILE A 301 -6.68 -4.57 -13.20
CA ILE A 301 -5.53 -3.98 -12.49
C ILE A 301 -4.31 -4.91 -12.56
N THR A 302 -4.48 -6.21 -12.38
CA THR A 302 -3.41 -7.21 -12.53
C THR A 302 -2.86 -7.22 -13.96
N LEU A 303 -3.71 -7.16 -15.00
CA LEU A 303 -3.26 -7.01 -16.39
C LEU A 303 -2.55 -5.68 -16.64
N GLY A 304 -2.94 -4.60 -15.98
CA GLY A 304 -2.25 -3.31 -16.02
C GLY A 304 -0.83 -3.39 -15.46
N TYR A 305 -0.66 -3.98 -14.27
CA TYR A 305 0.66 -4.17 -13.65
C TYR A 305 1.55 -5.16 -14.44
N ILE A 306 1.02 -6.30 -14.89
CA ILE A 306 1.75 -7.25 -15.74
C ILE A 306 2.19 -6.56 -17.04
N GLY A 307 1.29 -5.80 -17.67
CA GLY A 307 1.62 -4.98 -18.84
C GLY A 307 2.76 -4.01 -18.55
N TRP A 308 2.70 -3.27 -17.43
CA TRP A 308 3.75 -2.32 -17.05
C TRP A 308 5.11 -3.01 -16.85
N MET A 309 5.15 -4.15 -16.17
CA MET A 309 6.36 -4.96 -16.01
C MET A 309 6.92 -5.43 -17.35
N VAL A 310 6.07 -5.98 -18.24
CA VAL A 310 6.48 -6.41 -19.59
C VAL A 310 7.00 -5.24 -20.41
N PHE A 311 6.34 -4.08 -20.38
CA PHE A 311 6.77 -2.88 -21.09
C PHE A 311 8.13 -2.36 -20.59
N LEU A 312 8.36 -2.35 -19.28
CA LEU A 312 9.67 -2.00 -18.70
C LEU A 312 10.76 -3.00 -19.10
N VAL A 313 10.49 -4.31 -19.05
CA VAL A 313 11.45 -5.35 -19.48
C VAL A 313 11.79 -5.20 -20.96
N LEU A 314 10.80 -5.01 -21.83
CA LEU A 314 11.02 -4.76 -23.25
C LEU A 314 11.86 -3.51 -23.49
N HIS A 315 11.60 -2.41 -22.75
CA HIS A 315 12.43 -1.22 -22.84
C HIS A 315 13.88 -1.47 -22.40
N VAL A 316 14.09 -2.11 -21.25
CA VAL A 316 15.44 -2.42 -20.73
C VAL A 316 16.22 -3.30 -21.72
N LEU A 317 15.56 -4.31 -22.29
CA LEU A 317 16.14 -5.15 -23.34
C LEU A 317 16.53 -4.33 -24.59
N GLN A 318 15.65 -3.45 -25.07
CA GLN A 318 15.94 -2.62 -26.25
C GLN A 318 17.03 -1.57 -26.02
N ALA A 319 17.06 -0.93 -24.84
CA ALA A 319 17.98 0.17 -24.54
C ALA A 319 19.39 -0.34 -24.23
N TYR A 320 19.51 -1.25 -23.26
CA TYR A 320 20.78 -1.59 -22.61
C TYR A 320 21.48 -2.84 -23.17
N THR A 321 20.76 -3.77 -23.79
CA THR A 321 21.39 -5.00 -24.30
C THR A 321 22.01 -4.82 -25.70
N SER A 322 22.95 -5.71 -26.01
CA SER A 322 23.50 -5.87 -27.37
C SER A 322 22.46 -6.42 -28.36
N PHE A 323 21.46 -7.18 -27.92
CA PHE A 323 20.47 -7.84 -28.78
C PHE A 323 19.73 -6.87 -29.73
N SER A 324 19.46 -5.66 -29.25
CA SER A 324 18.87 -4.57 -30.05
C SER A 324 19.79 -4.06 -31.18
N ARG A 325 21.12 -4.26 -31.09
CA ARG A 325 22.08 -3.79 -32.12
C ARG A 325 21.95 -4.57 -33.42
N ASP A 326 21.71 -5.88 -33.34
CA ASP A 326 21.74 -6.76 -34.50
C ASP A 326 20.44 -6.63 -35.32
N ILE A 327 19.31 -6.48 -34.62
CA ILE A 327 17.97 -6.30 -35.24
C ILE A 327 17.81 -4.92 -35.91
N PHE A 328 18.40 -3.86 -35.34
CA PHE A 328 18.21 -2.49 -35.85
C PHE A 328 18.89 -2.19 -37.20
N MET A 329 19.67 -3.11 -37.77
CA MET A 329 20.37 -2.90 -39.03
C MET A 329 19.49 -3.09 -40.27
N GLU A 330 18.40 -3.87 -40.20
CA GLU A 330 17.52 -4.14 -41.36
C GLU A 330 16.30 -3.21 -41.48
N GLU A 331 15.62 -2.86 -40.37
CA GLU A 331 14.21 -2.43 -40.44
C GLU A 331 13.93 -0.91 -40.41
N ALA A 332 14.97 -0.06 -40.39
CA ALA A 332 14.84 1.38 -40.12
C ALA A 332 13.92 2.18 -41.09
N VAL A 333 13.60 1.62 -42.27
CA VAL A 333 12.74 2.24 -43.29
C VAL A 333 11.26 1.85 -43.16
N HIS A 334 10.94 0.71 -42.54
CA HIS A 334 9.54 0.22 -42.43
C HIS A 334 8.89 0.46 -41.06
N GLN A 335 9.66 0.88 -40.05
CA GLN A 335 9.16 1.08 -38.67
C GLN A 335 8.15 2.23 -38.50
N LYS A 336 7.90 3.04 -39.54
CA LYS A 336 7.03 4.23 -39.46
C LYS A 336 5.58 4.01 -39.91
N PHE A 337 5.31 3.00 -40.75
CA PHE A 337 4.01 2.84 -41.42
C PHE A 337 3.02 1.93 -40.68
N ASN A 338 3.50 0.95 -39.90
CA ASN A 338 2.62 -0.02 -39.23
C ASN A 338 2.14 0.43 -37.84
N THR A 339 2.94 1.26 -37.16
CA THR A 339 2.67 1.75 -35.79
C THR A 339 1.35 2.53 -35.68
N GLY A 340 1.02 3.33 -36.70
CA GLY A 340 -0.25 4.08 -36.74
C GLY A 340 -1.48 3.17 -36.80
N LYS A 341 -1.40 1.99 -37.43
CA LYS A 341 -2.53 1.05 -37.50
C LYS A 341 -2.80 0.41 -36.14
N ALA A 342 -1.77 -0.09 -35.46
CA ALA A 342 -1.92 -0.70 -34.14
C ALA A 342 -2.35 0.33 -33.07
N GLN A 343 -1.84 1.57 -33.14
CA GLN A 343 -2.33 2.66 -32.30
C GLN A 343 -3.80 3.01 -32.58
N LEU A 344 -4.23 3.06 -33.84
CA LEU A 344 -5.63 3.28 -34.20
C LEU A 344 -6.55 2.17 -33.65
N CYS A 345 -6.15 0.90 -33.78
CA CYS A 345 -6.88 -0.23 -33.21
C CYS A 345 -6.97 -0.14 -31.67
N GLY A 346 -5.89 0.25 -30.99
CA GLY A 346 -5.87 0.47 -29.54
C GLY A 346 -6.81 1.60 -29.10
N CYS A 347 -6.83 2.72 -29.82
CA CYS A 347 -7.74 3.83 -29.56
C CYS A 347 -9.21 3.44 -29.81
N LEU A 348 -9.50 2.68 -30.88
CA LEU A 348 -10.85 2.16 -31.14
C LEU A 348 -11.31 1.20 -30.03
N PHE A 349 -10.44 0.29 -29.58
CA PHE A 349 -10.77 -0.62 -28.47
C PHE A 349 -10.98 0.16 -27.15
N MET A 350 -10.15 1.15 -26.87
CA MET A 350 -10.31 2.05 -25.72
C MET A 350 -11.64 2.81 -25.75
N ALA A 351 -12.06 3.29 -26.93
CA ALA A 351 -13.34 3.97 -27.12
C ALA A 351 -14.53 3.02 -26.90
N VAL A 352 -14.48 1.79 -27.45
CA VAL A 352 -15.54 0.77 -27.23
C VAL A 352 -15.65 0.39 -25.75
N VAL A 353 -14.53 0.12 -25.08
CA VAL A 353 -14.52 -0.19 -23.64
C VAL A 353 -15.04 0.99 -22.82
N SER A 354 -14.64 2.22 -23.15
CA SER A 354 -15.13 3.43 -22.47
C SER A 354 -16.63 3.66 -22.68
N LEU A 355 -17.17 3.31 -23.86
CA LEU A 355 -18.60 3.39 -24.15
C LEU A 355 -19.39 2.33 -23.36
N LEU A 356 -18.89 1.09 -23.26
CA LEU A 356 -19.52 0.05 -22.44
C LEU A 356 -19.55 0.45 -20.96
N LEU A 357 -18.43 0.93 -20.42
CA LEU A 357 -18.32 1.44 -19.04
C LEU A 357 -19.22 2.66 -18.77
N PHE A 358 -19.50 3.48 -19.79
CA PHE A 358 -20.45 4.60 -19.71
C PHE A 358 -21.91 4.12 -19.71
N LEU A 359 -22.24 3.14 -20.56
CA LEU A 359 -23.57 2.51 -20.59
C LEU A 359 -23.88 1.78 -19.27
N GLU A 360 -22.89 1.15 -18.64
CA GLU A 360 -23.01 0.55 -17.31
C GLU A 360 -22.99 1.56 -16.15
N ARG A 361 -22.88 2.87 -16.45
CA ARG A 361 -22.79 3.96 -15.46
C ARG A 361 -21.69 3.71 -14.41
N SER A 362 -20.55 3.17 -14.84
CA SER A 362 -19.45 2.83 -13.95
C SER A 362 -18.76 4.11 -13.41
N PRO A 363 -18.04 4.03 -12.26
CA PRO A 363 -17.29 5.17 -11.74
C PRO A 363 -16.21 5.64 -12.73
N PRO A 364 -15.91 6.96 -12.83
CA PRO A 364 -14.89 7.49 -13.74
C PRO A 364 -13.51 6.82 -13.65
N LEU A 365 -13.18 6.21 -12.51
CA LEU A 365 -11.94 5.48 -12.31
C LEU A 365 -11.86 4.16 -13.07
N TYR A 366 -13.00 3.50 -13.33
CA TYR A 366 -12.99 2.27 -14.11
C TYR A 366 -12.53 2.61 -15.53
N HIS A 367 -13.01 3.72 -16.10
CA HIS A 367 -12.50 4.26 -17.37
C HIS A 367 -10.99 4.51 -17.31
N ALA A 368 -10.46 5.10 -16.23
CA ALA A 368 -9.02 5.34 -16.09
C ALA A 368 -8.18 4.05 -16.01
N TYR A 369 -8.60 3.05 -15.22
CA TYR A 369 -7.90 1.77 -15.08
C TYR A 369 -7.91 0.97 -16.39
N PHE A 370 -9.07 0.89 -17.06
CA PHE A 370 -9.18 0.23 -18.36
C PHE A 370 -8.40 0.99 -19.44
N ALA A 371 -8.49 2.33 -19.52
CA ALA A 371 -7.78 3.12 -20.51
C ALA A 371 -6.25 2.99 -20.38
N MET A 372 -5.70 3.04 -19.15
CA MET A 372 -4.27 2.82 -18.95
C MET A 372 -3.86 1.40 -19.34
N THR A 373 -4.64 0.40 -18.95
CA THR A 373 -4.35 -1.01 -19.29
C THR A 373 -4.34 -1.19 -20.81
N VAL A 374 -5.37 -0.70 -21.51
CA VAL A 374 -5.44 -0.73 -22.99
C VAL A 374 -4.29 0.04 -23.63
N PHE A 375 -3.91 1.20 -23.09
CA PHE A 375 -2.76 1.97 -23.58
C PHE A 375 -1.45 1.18 -23.46
N ILE A 376 -1.14 0.61 -22.30
CA ILE A 376 0.10 -0.16 -22.08
C ILE A 376 0.15 -1.35 -23.03
N TRP A 377 -0.92 -2.14 -23.10
CA TRP A 377 -0.97 -3.31 -24.00
C TRP A 377 -0.91 -2.91 -25.48
N THR A 378 -1.46 -1.76 -25.88
CA THR A 378 -1.27 -1.20 -27.22
C THR A 378 0.21 -0.87 -27.49
N GLN A 379 0.95 -0.29 -26.53
CA GLN A 379 2.39 -0.04 -26.72
C GLN A 379 3.23 -1.32 -26.76
N ILE A 380 2.85 -2.37 -26.01
CA ILE A 380 3.50 -3.70 -26.11
C ILE A 380 3.25 -4.31 -27.50
N LEU A 381 2.02 -4.23 -28.02
CA LEU A 381 1.66 -4.75 -29.33
C LEU A 381 2.30 -3.95 -30.48
N ASN A 382 2.57 -2.65 -30.32
CA ASN A 382 3.37 -1.88 -31.28
C ASN A 382 4.78 -2.47 -31.46
N GLU A 383 5.36 -3.04 -30.40
CA GLU A 383 6.70 -3.66 -30.39
C GLU A 383 6.70 -5.14 -30.82
N TYR A 384 5.60 -5.67 -31.41
CA TYR A 384 5.44 -7.10 -31.73
C TYR A 384 6.58 -7.70 -32.56
N LYS A 385 7.22 -6.92 -33.45
CA LYS A 385 8.38 -7.36 -34.23
C LYS A 385 9.56 -7.72 -33.32
N PHE A 386 9.85 -6.86 -32.34
CA PHE A 386 10.91 -7.10 -31.36
C PHE A 386 10.57 -8.30 -30.46
N ILE A 387 9.30 -8.45 -30.05
CA ILE A 387 8.83 -9.63 -29.31
C ILE A 387 9.02 -10.92 -30.14
N LYS A 388 8.67 -10.90 -31.42
CA LYS A 388 8.85 -12.04 -32.35
C LYS A 388 10.32 -12.38 -32.61
N ALA A 389 11.19 -11.37 -32.67
CA ALA A 389 12.64 -11.56 -32.78
C ALA A 389 13.23 -12.11 -31.48
N LEU A 390 12.82 -11.59 -30.31
CA LEU A 390 13.20 -12.09 -28.99
C LEU A 390 12.79 -13.55 -28.79
N TRP A 391 11.55 -13.90 -29.16
CA TRP A 391 11.06 -15.28 -29.14
C TRP A 391 11.91 -16.20 -29.99
N ARG A 392 12.16 -15.84 -31.27
CA ARG A 392 13.06 -16.60 -32.16
C ARG A 392 14.46 -16.78 -31.56
N HIS A 393 15.03 -15.74 -30.96
CA HIS A 393 16.37 -15.80 -30.37
C HIS A 393 16.42 -16.70 -29.13
N LEU A 394 15.37 -16.70 -28.30
CA LEU A 394 15.22 -17.58 -27.14
C LEU A 394 15.03 -19.04 -27.57
N SER A 395 14.14 -19.30 -28.55
CA SER A 395 13.92 -20.64 -29.11
C SER A 395 15.16 -21.24 -29.78
N GLY A 396 16.09 -20.39 -30.26
CA GLY A 396 17.36 -20.81 -30.86
C GLY A 396 18.52 -21.04 -29.86
N LYS A 397 18.30 -20.97 -28.54
CA LYS A 397 19.34 -21.26 -27.53
C LYS A 397 19.33 -22.74 -27.13
N LYS A 398 20.50 -23.23 -26.69
CA LYS A 398 20.62 -24.51 -25.99
C LYS A 398 19.74 -24.52 -24.73
N LEU A 399 19.13 -25.67 -24.44
CA LEU A 399 18.21 -25.86 -23.31
C LEU A 399 18.80 -25.41 -21.97
N ASP A 400 20.10 -25.62 -21.73
CA ASP A 400 20.84 -25.17 -20.54
C ASP A 400 20.61 -23.69 -20.19
N PHE A 401 20.48 -22.82 -21.21
CA PHE A 401 20.26 -21.39 -21.01
C PHE A 401 18.81 -21.12 -20.55
N VAL A 402 17.85 -21.81 -21.15
CA VAL A 402 16.43 -21.74 -20.80
C VAL A 402 16.19 -22.29 -19.39
N ILE A 403 16.84 -23.41 -19.04
CA ILE A 403 16.79 -24.02 -17.71
C ILE A 403 17.38 -23.08 -16.66
N LYS A 404 18.54 -22.44 -16.92
CA LYS A 404 19.14 -21.46 -15.99
C LYS A 404 18.28 -20.21 -15.82
N LEU A 405 17.64 -19.74 -16.89
CA LEU A 405 16.70 -18.62 -16.83
C LEU A 405 15.45 -18.97 -16.01
N LEU A 406 14.84 -20.14 -16.24
CA LEU A 406 13.71 -20.65 -15.46
C LEU A 406 14.06 -20.82 -13.98
N ALA A 407 15.19 -21.44 -13.65
CA ALA A 407 15.63 -21.60 -12.27
C ALA A 407 15.82 -20.24 -11.57
N THR A 408 16.41 -19.25 -12.26
CA THR A 408 16.54 -17.88 -11.73
C THR A 408 15.17 -17.23 -11.52
N GLY A 409 14.22 -17.44 -12.44
CA GLY A 409 12.83 -16.96 -12.31
C GLY A 409 12.09 -17.58 -11.13
N VAL A 410 12.19 -18.90 -10.94
CA VAL A 410 11.59 -19.63 -9.82
C VAL A 410 12.14 -19.14 -8.48
N VAL A 411 13.46 -18.99 -8.35
CA VAL A 411 14.09 -18.41 -7.15
C VAL A 411 13.60 -16.96 -6.90
N SER A 412 13.46 -16.16 -7.95
CA SER A 412 12.95 -14.78 -7.84
C SER A 412 11.49 -14.73 -7.37
N LEU A 413 10.65 -15.66 -7.83
CA LEU A 413 9.25 -15.79 -7.40
C LEU A 413 9.15 -16.25 -5.94
N ILE A 414 9.98 -17.21 -5.51
CA ILE A 414 10.04 -17.65 -4.11
C ILE A 414 10.43 -16.49 -3.18
N ILE A 415 11.41 -15.66 -3.58
CA ILE A 415 11.81 -14.47 -2.81
C ILE A 415 10.66 -13.44 -2.75
N LEU A 416 9.92 -13.25 -3.85
CA LEU A 416 8.78 -12.33 -3.89
C LEU A 416 7.61 -12.84 -3.02
N GLU A 417 7.31 -14.13 -3.04
CA GLU A 417 6.25 -14.75 -2.23
C GLU A 417 6.56 -14.64 -0.74
N LEU A 418 7.81 -14.92 -0.35
CA LEU A 418 8.30 -14.71 1.03
C LEU A 418 8.19 -13.24 1.43
N LEU A 419 8.50 -12.30 0.53
CA LEU A 419 8.35 -10.86 0.79
C LEU A 419 6.87 -10.48 0.99
N VAL A 420 5.94 -11.00 0.17
CA VAL A 420 4.50 -10.76 0.33
C VAL A 420 3.98 -11.32 1.65
N HIS A 421 4.29 -12.58 1.96
CA HIS A 421 3.87 -13.23 3.21
C HIS A 421 4.50 -12.58 4.46
N SER A 422 5.66 -11.95 4.34
CA SER A 422 6.30 -11.23 5.45
C SER A 422 5.55 -9.95 5.89
N PHE A 423 4.65 -9.40 5.06
CA PHE A 423 3.75 -8.32 5.46
C PHE A 423 2.62 -8.81 6.38
N THR A 424 2.24 -10.10 6.31
CA THR A 424 1.25 -10.70 7.21
C THR A 424 1.91 -11.32 8.44
N GLU A 425 3.02 -12.04 8.27
CA GLU A 425 3.77 -12.69 9.36
C GLU A 425 5.21 -12.17 9.45
N ARG A 426 5.43 -11.21 10.36
CA ARG A 426 6.76 -10.63 10.64
C ARG A 426 7.79 -11.69 11.06
N ASN A 427 7.33 -12.79 11.65
CA ASN A 427 8.13 -13.97 12.06
C ASN A 427 8.93 -14.59 10.90
N LEU A 428 8.53 -14.41 9.64
CA LEU A 428 9.30 -14.90 8.48
C LEU A 428 10.64 -14.17 8.34
N TYR A 429 10.68 -12.85 8.58
CA TYR A 429 11.93 -12.09 8.54
C TYR A 429 12.94 -12.58 9.58
N THR A 430 12.46 -13.00 10.76
CA THR A 430 13.28 -13.61 11.82
C THR A 430 14.10 -14.76 11.26
N TRP A 431 13.44 -15.75 10.65
CA TRP A 431 14.10 -16.91 10.06
C TRP A 431 14.99 -16.55 8.87
N CYS A 432 14.55 -15.63 8.00
CA CYS A 432 15.38 -15.14 6.90
C CYS A 432 16.69 -14.52 7.39
N PHE A 433 16.66 -13.64 8.39
CA PHE A 433 17.87 -13.00 8.93
C PHE A 433 18.78 -13.98 9.70
N LEU A 434 18.22 -14.95 10.43
CA LEU A 434 19.02 -16.01 11.08
C LEU A 434 19.78 -16.85 10.04
N VAL A 435 19.08 -17.32 9.00
CA VAL A 435 19.63 -18.19 7.95
C VAL A 435 20.62 -17.44 7.07
N VAL A 436 20.31 -16.22 6.61
CA VAL A 436 21.21 -15.40 5.81
C VAL A 436 22.46 -15.02 6.61
N GLY A 437 22.32 -14.65 7.89
CA GLY A 437 23.45 -14.35 8.77
C GLY A 437 24.38 -15.55 8.97
N LEU A 438 23.83 -16.76 9.14
CA LEU A 438 24.59 -17.99 9.26
C LEU A 438 25.32 -18.35 7.96
N ILE A 439 24.63 -18.29 6.81
CA ILE A 439 25.21 -18.60 5.49
C ILE A 439 26.31 -17.60 5.14
N ALA A 440 26.09 -16.30 5.35
CA ALA A 440 27.11 -15.26 5.11
C ALA A 440 28.34 -15.45 5.99
N CYS A 441 28.14 -15.79 7.27
CA CYS A 441 29.22 -16.12 8.21
C CYS A 441 30.04 -17.33 7.74
N LEU A 442 29.40 -18.46 7.45
CA LEU A 442 30.06 -19.70 7.00
C LEU A 442 30.78 -19.54 5.65
N TYR A 443 30.20 -18.77 4.73
CA TYR A 443 30.81 -18.46 3.44
C TYR A 443 32.06 -17.60 3.62
N LEU A 444 31.97 -16.52 4.42
CA LEU A 444 33.08 -15.60 4.64
C LEU A 444 34.21 -16.23 5.48
N TYR A 445 33.87 -17.10 6.44
CA TYR A 445 34.82 -17.86 7.26
C TYR A 445 35.64 -18.87 6.42
N LYS A 446 35.06 -19.44 5.35
CA LYS A 446 35.81 -20.27 4.38
C LYS A 446 36.68 -19.45 3.42
N LEU A 447 36.49 -18.14 3.35
CA LEU A 447 37.12 -17.25 2.37
C LEU A 447 38.22 -16.36 2.96
N ILE A 448 38.09 -15.91 4.21
CA ILE A 448 39.08 -15.08 4.90
C ILE A 448 39.91 -15.94 5.86
N PRO A 449 41.26 -15.81 5.90
CA PRO A 449 42.08 -16.46 6.92
C PRO A 449 41.64 -16.16 8.36
N TRP A 450 41.90 -17.13 9.24
CA TRP A 450 41.42 -17.31 10.63
C TRP A 450 41.51 -16.14 11.64
N ARG A 451 42.01 -14.97 11.23
CA ARG A 451 42.33 -13.82 12.11
C ARG A 451 41.29 -12.68 12.06
N SER A 452 40.31 -12.74 11.15
CA SER A 452 39.29 -11.69 11.01
C SER A 452 38.03 -11.97 11.83
N ARG A 453 37.57 -11.00 12.64
CA ARG A 453 36.31 -11.08 13.40
C ARG A 453 35.06 -10.72 12.57
N ILE A 454 35.23 -10.31 11.30
CA ILE A 454 34.14 -9.84 10.43
C ILE A 454 33.01 -10.87 10.24
N PRO A 455 33.24 -12.19 10.01
CA PRO A 455 32.15 -13.16 9.85
C PRO A 455 31.21 -13.23 11.06
N VAL A 456 31.78 -13.15 12.28
CA VAL A 456 31.02 -13.18 13.54
C VAL A 456 30.20 -11.91 13.71
N PHE A 457 30.76 -10.74 13.39
CA PHE A 457 30.04 -9.46 13.43
C PHE A 457 28.82 -9.46 12.49
N ILE A 458 28.96 -9.98 11.26
CA ILE A 458 27.85 -10.08 10.31
C ILE A 458 26.74 -10.98 10.87
N CYS A 459 27.10 -12.13 11.43
CA CYS A 459 26.14 -13.05 12.03
C CYS A 459 25.35 -12.37 13.17
N LEU A 460 26.06 -11.72 14.10
CA LEU A 460 25.46 -11.01 15.24
C LEU A 460 24.58 -9.83 14.80
N ALA A 461 24.97 -9.07 13.78
CA ALA A 461 24.16 -7.96 13.26
C ALA A 461 22.82 -8.46 12.67
N CYS A 462 22.87 -9.50 11.83
CA CYS A 462 21.66 -10.11 11.28
C CYS A 462 20.78 -10.74 12.37
N TRP A 463 21.38 -11.41 13.37
CA TRP A 463 20.63 -12.01 14.49
C TRP A 463 20.02 -10.94 15.41
N PHE A 464 20.67 -9.79 15.60
CA PHE A 464 20.08 -8.67 16.34
C PHE A 464 18.88 -8.05 15.62
N LEU A 465 18.94 -7.90 14.29
CA LEU A 465 17.77 -7.49 13.49
C LEU A 465 16.65 -8.54 13.50
N SER A 466 16.99 -9.83 13.61
CA SER A 466 16.04 -10.94 13.79
C SER A 466 15.28 -10.90 15.12
N LEU A 467 15.86 -10.32 16.19
CA LEU A 467 15.10 -10.08 17.43
C LEU A 467 14.06 -8.96 17.25
N PHE A 468 14.35 -7.94 16.45
CA PHE A 468 13.39 -6.86 16.19
C PHE A 468 12.11 -7.37 15.53
N THR A 469 12.22 -8.35 14.61
CA THR A 469 11.09 -8.88 13.86
C THR A 469 10.16 -9.79 14.66
N LEU A 470 10.51 -10.08 15.92
CA LEU A 470 9.66 -10.76 16.91
C LEU A 470 8.98 -9.81 17.91
N MET A 471 9.32 -8.51 17.91
CA MET A 471 8.65 -7.54 18.76
C MET A 471 7.22 -7.25 18.26
N PRO A 472 6.28 -6.88 19.15
CA PRO A 472 4.86 -6.70 18.80
C PRO A 472 4.62 -5.62 17.75
N ALA A 473 3.36 -5.48 17.31
CA ALA A 473 2.91 -4.39 16.44
C ALA A 473 2.29 -3.22 17.21
N GLU A 474 1.80 -3.48 18.42
CA GLU A 474 1.16 -2.52 19.32
C GLU A 474 2.19 -2.00 20.35
N ILE A 475 2.05 -0.73 20.73
CA ILE A 475 3.10 0.01 21.43
C ILE A 475 2.80 0.10 22.93
N PRO A 476 3.56 -0.58 23.79
CA PRO A 476 3.72 -0.18 25.19
C PRO A 476 4.80 0.91 25.28
N ASP A 477 4.43 2.10 25.75
CA ASP A 477 5.35 3.23 25.92
C ASP A 477 6.56 2.84 26.79
N ASN A 478 7.78 3.06 26.28
CA ASN A 478 8.99 2.61 26.97
C ASN A 478 10.17 3.57 26.77
N ASN A 479 10.06 4.74 27.41
CA ASN A 479 11.07 5.80 27.39
C ASN A 479 12.49 5.31 27.77
N LYS A 480 12.61 4.28 28.63
CA LYS A 480 13.91 3.68 28.98
C LYS A 480 14.57 3.01 27.77
N LEU A 481 13.78 2.33 26.93
CA LEU A 481 14.26 1.68 25.71
C LEU A 481 14.60 2.70 24.62
N VAL A 482 13.80 3.77 24.48
CA VAL A 482 14.11 4.90 23.58
C VAL A 482 15.46 5.52 23.95
N ILE A 483 15.67 5.87 25.22
CA ILE A 483 16.93 6.44 25.72
C ILE A 483 18.10 5.47 25.47
N ALA A 484 17.94 4.17 25.77
CA ALA A 484 18.96 3.17 25.53
C ALA A 484 19.33 3.04 24.04
N SER A 485 18.35 3.10 23.14
CA SER A 485 18.59 3.06 21.70
C SER A 485 19.33 4.31 21.17
N GLY A 486 19.03 5.50 21.72
CA GLY A 486 19.76 6.73 21.42
C GLY A 486 21.24 6.64 21.83
N VAL A 487 21.51 6.11 23.03
CA VAL A 487 22.88 5.83 23.50
C VAL A 487 23.58 4.81 22.58
N MET A 488 22.90 3.75 22.17
CA MET A 488 23.44 2.76 21.22
C MET A 488 23.81 3.39 19.85
N ILE A 489 22.97 4.27 19.31
CA ILE A 489 23.25 4.95 18.03
C ILE A 489 24.44 5.89 18.15
N VAL A 490 24.58 6.61 19.27
CA VAL A 490 25.77 7.44 19.55
C VAL A 490 27.04 6.57 19.64
N ILE A 491 26.98 5.41 20.32
CA ILE A 491 28.10 4.47 20.38
C ILE A 491 28.46 3.91 19.00
N ILE A 492 27.47 3.57 18.16
CA ILE A 492 27.71 3.12 16.77
C ILE A 492 28.38 4.23 15.95
N GLY A 493 27.93 5.48 16.06
CA GLY A 493 28.54 6.63 15.37
C GLY A 493 29.98 6.91 15.84
N LEU A 494 30.22 6.89 17.15
CA LEU A 494 31.56 7.11 17.73
C LEU A 494 32.53 5.99 17.38
N THR A 495 32.10 4.72 17.43
CA THR A 495 32.95 3.58 17.06
C THR A 495 33.25 3.56 15.57
N ALA A 496 32.27 3.84 14.70
CA ALA A 496 32.50 3.96 13.25
C ALA A 496 33.53 5.07 12.93
N LYS A 497 33.40 6.25 13.55
CA LYS A 497 34.35 7.36 13.40
C LYS A 497 35.74 7.02 13.96
N TRP A 498 35.81 6.30 15.08
CA TRP A 498 37.07 5.82 15.65
C TRP A 498 37.78 4.82 14.73
N PHE A 499 37.03 3.88 14.14
CA PHE A 499 37.56 2.93 13.15
C PHE A 499 38.10 3.63 11.91
N ASP A 500 37.39 4.62 11.36
CA ASP A 500 37.83 5.37 10.17
C ASP A 500 39.18 6.09 10.43
N VAL A 501 39.31 6.77 11.59
CA VAL A 501 40.55 7.44 12.01
C VAL A 501 41.71 6.45 12.21
N HIS A 502 41.46 5.27 12.78
CA HIS A 502 42.53 4.30 13.10
C HIS A 502 42.85 3.32 11.95
N ALA A 503 41.98 3.21 10.94
CA ALA A 503 42.19 2.36 9.76
C ALA A 503 43.45 2.74 8.97
N ALA A 504 43.84 4.01 8.99
CA ALA A 504 45.04 4.53 8.33
C ALA A 504 46.34 3.85 8.80
N GLY A 505 46.41 3.40 10.06
CA GLY A 505 47.64 2.86 10.67
C GLY A 505 47.89 1.36 10.42
N ASN A 506 46.93 0.61 9.85
CA ASN A 506 46.97 -0.86 9.89
C ASN A 506 46.81 -1.48 8.49
N LYS A 507 47.83 -2.23 8.02
CA LYS A 507 47.92 -2.75 6.63
C LYS A 507 46.70 -3.55 6.15
N CYS A 508 45.97 -4.21 7.05
CA CYS A 508 44.74 -4.94 6.70
C CYS A 508 43.55 -4.00 6.45
N TRP A 509 43.45 -2.88 7.18
CA TRP A 509 42.38 -1.90 7.07
C TRP A 509 42.65 -0.83 6.00
N TYR A 510 43.92 -0.52 5.73
CA TYR A 510 44.31 0.36 4.63
C TYR A 510 43.81 -0.14 3.27
N GLY A 511 43.65 -1.47 3.09
CA GLY A 511 43.05 -2.08 1.91
C GLY A 511 41.51 -2.09 1.87
N ILE A 512 40.85 -1.73 2.97
CA ILE A 512 39.39 -1.67 3.13
C ILE A 512 38.89 -0.23 2.98
N CYS A 513 39.56 0.75 3.60
CA CYS A 513 39.14 2.15 3.57
C CYS A 513 39.72 2.96 2.39
N ASN A 514 40.89 2.61 1.85
CA ASN A 514 41.53 3.42 0.82
C ASN A 514 40.97 3.10 -0.59
N HIS A 515 39.88 3.79 -0.95
CA HIS A 515 39.16 3.64 -2.20
C HIS A 515 39.91 4.28 -3.39
N GLU A 516 41.06 3.69 -3.77
CA GLU A 516 41.97 4.21 -4.78
C GLU A 516 41.29 4.47 -6.15
N LYS A 517 41.42 5.69 -6.68
CA LYS A 517 40.72 6.18 -7.89
C LYS A 517 41.30 5.59 -9.19
N ARG A 518 41.03 4.33 -9.51
CA ARG A 518 41.30 3.72 -10.83
C ARG A 518 40.04 3.14 -11.47
N GLN A 519 39.74 3.54 -12.70
CA GLN A 519 38.50 3.14 -13.41
C GLN A 519 38.46 1.63 -13.69
N PRO A 520 37.40 0.90 -13.28
CA PRO A 520 37.22 -0.49 -13.67
C PRO A 520 36.73 -0.59 -15.12
N ARG A 521 37.36 -1.45 -15.94
CA ARG A 521 37.05 -1.65 -17.37
C ARG A 521 35.71 -2.37 -17.68
N PHE A 522 34.78 -2.48 -16.71
CA PHE A 522 33.52 -3.22 -16.87
C PHE A 522 32.31 -2.40 -16.38
N PRO A 523 31.23 -2.25 -17.19
CA PRO A 523 30.09 -1.40 -16.86
C PRO A 523 29.25 -1.92 -15.69
N MET A 524 29.23 -3.24 -15.44
CA MET A 524 28.51 -3.83 -14.31
C MET A 524 29.08 -3.36 -12.95
N LEU A 525 30.40 -3.12 -12.85
CA LEU A 525 30.98 -2.49 -11.66
C LEU A 525 30.54 -1.04 -11.49
N VAL A 526 30.18 -0.31 -12.55
CA VAL A 526 29.71 1.08 -12.41
C VAL A 526 28.29 1.11 -11.83
N GLN A 527 27.45 0.12 -12.14
CA GLN A 527 26.13 -0.03 -11.54
C GLN A 527 26.22 -0.50 -10.08
N LEU A 528 27.10 -1.45 -9.78
CA LEU A 528 27.41 -1.85 -8.40
C LEU A 528 28.02 -0.71 -7.59
N GLN A 529 28.93 0.09 -8.19
CA GLN A 529 29.54 1.25 -7.54
C GLN A 529 28.55 2.40 -7.34
N ALA A 530 27.57 2.57 -8.24
CA ALA A 530 26.44 3.49 -8.01
C ALA A 530 25.50 3.00 -6.89
N LEU A 531 25.29 1.69 -6.77
CA LEU A 531 24.57 1.08 -5.64
C LEU A 531 25.33 1.26 -4.32
N LEU A 532 26.65 1.02 -4.30
CA LEU A 532 27.54 1.27 -3.16
C LEU A 532 27.56 2.75 -2.74
N VAL A 533 27.66 3.67 -3.70
CA VAL A 533 27.55 5.12 -3.42
C VAL A 533 26.17 5.45 -2.89
N GLY A 534 25.11 4.86 -3.45
CA GLY A 534 23.74 4.96 -2.90
C GLY A 534 23.64 4.48 -1.46
N LEU A 535 24.15 3.29 -1.14
CA LEU A 535 24.10 2.68 0.20
C LEU A 535 24.96 3.43 1.22
N SER A 536 26.15 3.90 0.84
CA SER A 536 27.01 4.72 1.71
C SER A 536 26.47 6.14 1.93
N LEU A 537 25.83 6.75 0.92
CA LEU A 537 25.01 7.94 1.12
C LEU A 537 23.81 7.64 2.03
N THR A 538 23.17 6.48 1.88
CA THR A 538 22.05 6.06 2.73
C THR A 538 22.50 5.95 4.19
N GLN A 539 23.68 5.39 4.47
CA GLN A 539 24.28 5.37 5.82
C GLN A 539 24.44 6.80 6.40
N PHE A 540 24.87 7.75 5.57
CA PHE A 540 25.10 9.14 5.99
C PHE A 540 23.77 9.91 6.21
N TYR A 541 22.78 9.71 5.34
CA TYR A 541 21.43 10.24 5.53
C TYR A 541 20.75 9.61 6.74
N ILE A 542 20.87 8.30 6.96
CA ILE A 542 20.38 7.59 8.15
C ILE A 542 20.97 8.22 9.41
N LEU A 543 22.30 8.36 9.51
CA LEU A 543 22.89 8.94 10.72
C LEU A 543 22.50 10.42 10.94
N GLY A 544 22.15 11.15 9.88
CA GLY A 544 21.58 12.51 9.94
C GLY A 544 20.09 12.58 10.31
N PHE A 545 19.28 11.56 9.95
CA PHE A 545 17.87 11.45 10.30
C PHE A 545 17.63 10.73 11.64
N ALA A 546 18.66 10.15 12.26
CA ALA A 546 18.56 9.50 13.56
C ALA A 546 18.01 10.42 14.67
N PRO A 547 18.45 11.69 14.84
CA PRO A 547 17.91 12.53 15.92
C PRO A 547 16.42 12.88 15.73
N PRO A 548 15.93 13.31 14.54
CA PRO A 548 14.49 13.45 14.31
C PRO A 548 13.69 12.16 14.51
N PHE A 549 14.22 11.00 14.10
CA PHE A 549 13.55 9.71 14.29
C PHE A 549 13.42 9.35 15.78
N LEU A 550 14.48 9.52 16.56
CA LEU A 550 14.48 9.30 18.01
C LEU A 550 13.55 10.27 18.77
N LEU A 551 13.49 11.54 18.35
CA LEU A 551 12.59 12.55 18.94
C LEU A 551 11.10 12.30 18.63
N LEU A 552 10.80 11.47 17.63
CA LEU A 552 9.44 11.07 17.24
C LEU A 552 9.12 9.61 17.59
N SER A 553 10.03 8.91 18.29
CA SER A 553 9.82 7.54 18.79
C SER A 553 9.28 7.55 20.21
N ILE A 554 8.31 6.68 20.48
CA ILE A 554 7.63 6.49 21.78
C ILE A 554 7.89 5.08 22.36
N GLY A 555 8.24 4.12 21.52
CA GLY A 555 8.43 2.73 21.87
C GLY A 555 9.74 2.12 21.36
N TYR A 556 9.64 0.88 20.88
CA TYR A 556 10.78 0.04 20.52
C TYR A 556 11.25 0.20 19.07
N GLU A 557 10.49 0.91 18.23
CA GLU A 557 10.87 1.31 16.87
C GLU A 557 12.21 2.07 16.83
N ALA A 558 12.55 2.79 17.91
CA ALA A 558 13.86 3.41 18.10
C ALA A 558 15.05 2.41 18.01
N VAL A 559 14.85 1.16 18.44
CA VAL A 559 15.85 0.08 18.37
C VAL A 559 16.05 -0.44 16.94
N PHE A 560 15.02 -0.39 16.08
CA PHE A 560 15.13 -0.75 14.66
C PHE A 560 16.28 -0.02 13.97
N TYR A 561 16.42 1.27 14.31
CA TYR A 561 17.40 2.17 13.71
C TYR A 561 18.84 1.73 13.98
N GLY A 562 19.13 1.32 15.23
CA GLY A 562 20.42 0.74 15.62
C GLY A 562 20.67 -0.60 14.95
N ALA A 563 19.67 -1.48 14.91
CA ALA A 563 19.79 -2.81 14.28
C ALA A 563 20.06 -2.72 12.77
N LEU A 564 19.29 -1.89 12.06
CA LEU A 564 19.48 -1.61 10.63
C LEU A 564 20.86 -1.02 10.34
N SER A 565 21.31 -0.05 11.17
CA SER A 565 22.64 0.57 11.03
C SER A 565 23.78 -0.44 11.18
N LEU A 566 23.66 -1.40 12.11
CA LEU A 566 24.64 -2.49 12.27
C LEU A 566 24.66 -3.45 11.07
N VAL A 567 23.48 -3.79 10.52
CA VAL A 567 23.37 -4.67 9.34
C VAL A 567 23.93 -4.01 8.08
N LEU A 568 23.75 -2.70 7.90
CA LEU A 568 24.36 -1.95 6.79
C LEU A 568 25.89 -1.92 6.89
N ILE A 569 26.45 -1.70 8.10
CA ILE A 569 27.91 -1.79 8.34
C ILE A 569 28.42 -3.21 8.05
N ALA A 570 27.68 -4.24 8.50
CA ALA A 570 28.01 -5.64 8.24
C ALA A 570 28.04 -5.96 6.74
N TRP A 571 27.09 -5.44 5.95
CA TRP A 571 27.06 -5.61 4.51
C TRP A 571 28.27 -4.97 3.82
N VAL A 572 28.63 -3.73 4.18
CA VAL A 572 29.80 -3.04 3.63
C VAL A 572 31.11 -3.80 3.93
N LEU A 573 31.24 -4.36 5.14
CA LEU A 573 32.40 -5.20 5.51
C LEU A 573 32.44 -6.53 4.74
N PHE A 574 31.28 -7.15 4.46
CA PHE A 574 31.17 -8.35 3.64
C PHE A 574 31.61 -8.08 2.18
N GLU A 575 31.08 -7.02 1.56
CA GLU A 575 31.40 -6.68 0.17
C GLU A 575 32.87 -6.27 -0.01
N ASN A 576 33.41 -5.42 0.88
CA ASN A 576 34.83 -5.05 0.86
C ASN A 576 35.77 -6.27 1.01
N SER A 577 35.38 -7.27 1.82
CA SER A 577 36.14 -8.51 1.97
C SER A 577 36.18 -9.32 0.67
N LEU A 578 35.05 -9.43 -0.05
CA LEU A 578 34.99 -10.11 -1.34
C LEU A 578 35.79 -9.36 -2.43
N LEU A 579 35.74 -8.03 -2.43
CA LEU A 579 36.55 -7.20 -3.32
C LEU A 579 38.06 -7.40 -3.08
N TYR A 580 38.50 -7.40 -1.82
CA TYR A 580 39.89 -7.69 -1.44
C TYR A 580 40.34 -9.06 -1.94
N LEU A 581 39.54 -10.12 -1.69
CA LEU A 581 39.83 -11.48 -2.17
C LEU A 581 39.92 -11.57 -3.70
N SER A 582 39.07 -10.84 -4.43
CA SER A 582 39.14 -10.77 -5.89
C SER A 582 40.44 -10.12 -6.40
N LYS A 583 40.98 -9.16 -5.65
CA LYS A 583 42.25 -8.46 -5.93
C LYS A 583 43.44 -9.37 -5.66
N VAL A 584 43.47 -10.04 -4.50
CA VAL A 584 44.51 -11.01 -4.11
C VAL A 584 44.59 -12.18 -5.09
N LYS A 585 43.44 -12.77 -5.47
CA LYS A 585 43.41 -13.90 -6.42
C LYS A 585 43.98 -13.50 -7.79
N LYS A 586 43.67 -12.29 -8.30
CA LYS A 586 44.26 -11.74 -9.53
C LYS A 586 45.77 -11.52 -9.44
N SER A 587 46.30 -11.04 -8.30
CA SER A 587 47.75 -10.92 -8.13
C SER A 587 48.44 -12.29 -8.13
N SER A 588 47.86 -13.32 -7.51
CA SER A 588 48.48 -14.66 -7.50
C SER A 588 48.60 -15.29 -8.89
N THR A 589 47.58 -15.15 -9.75
CA THR A 589 47.67 -15.61 -11.15
C THR A 589 48.61 -14.74 -11.99
N SER A 590 48.76 -13.46 -11.69
CA SER A 590 49.73 -12.61 -12.39
C SER A 590 51.18 -12.88 -11.98
N GLY A 591 51.42 -13.45 -10.80
CA GLY A 591 52.76 -13.87 -10.34
C GLY A 591 53.20 -15.18 -10.98
N LYS A 592 52.34 -16.21 -10.99
CA LYS A 592 52.66 -17.51 -11.61
C LYS A 592 52.98 -17.40 -13.10
N ASN A 593 52.26 -16.55 -13.83
CA ASN A 593 52.55 -16.26 -15.23
C ASN A 593 53.90 -15.54 -15.48
N LEU A 594 54.60 -15.08 -14.43
CA LEU A 594 55.98 -14.61 -14.52
C LEU A 594 56.98 -15.73 -14.18
N GLU A 595 56.70 -16.55 -13.16
CA GLU A 595 57.54 -17.69 -12.76
C GLU A 595 57.57 -18.81 -13.82
N GLU A 596 56.54 -18.92 -14.68
CA GLU A 596 56.54 -19.79 -15.87
C GLU A 596 57.18 -19.13 -17.11
N SER A 597 57.89 -18.00 -16.96
CA SER A 597 58.51 -17.22 -18.07
C SER A 597 59.98 -16.84 -17.84
N VAL A 598 60.66 -17.51 -16.89
CA VAL A 598 62.08 -17.38 -16.56
C VAL A 598 62.72 -18.76 -16.56
#